data_AF-A0A3D4A5D1-F1
#
_entry.id   AF-A0A3D4A5D1-F1
#
_cell.length_a   1.000
_cell.length_b   1.000
_cell.length_c   1.000
_cell.angle_alpha   90.00
_cell.angle_beta   90.00
_cell.angle_gamma   90.00
#
_symmetry.space_group_name_H-M   'P 1'
#
loop_
_entity.id
_entity.type
_entity.pdbx_description
1 polymer ?
#
loop_
_entity_poly.entity_id
_entity_poly.type
_entity_poly.pdbx_seq_one_letter_code
_entity_poly.pdbx_strand_id
1 'polypeptide(L)'
;FLVIWFGSPHEPYSGLPADLRLYDDVVETYADKSFRLTSNETGEPTTRPLGEILRERYAEITAMDRSIGKLRSWLDKENLRENTMLWYCGDNGTPGDGIVTSPYRGRKGTMYDGGIRVPAVIEWPKGFDQHGVISANTVTSDILPTLCRITGAPLPERPLDGIDL
;
A
#
# COMPACT_ATOMS: atom_id res chain seq x y z
N PHE A 1 5.27 -18.33 7.51
CA PHE A 1 5.12 -16.87 7.53
C PHE A 1 5.81 -16.31 6.30
N LEU A 2 5.13 -15.47 5.52
CA LEU A 2 5.67 -14.88 4.30
C LEU A 2 5.51 -13.36 4.39
N VAL A 3 6.57 -12.63 4.06
CA VAL A 3 6.53 -11.18 3.89
C VAL A 3 6.76 -10.87 2.43
N ILE A 4 5.81 -10.19 1.80
CA ILE A 4 5.89 -9.80 0.40
C ILE A 4 6.06 -8.28 0.36
N TRP A 5 7.23 -7.83 -0.07
CA TRP A 5 7.51 -6.42 -0.28
C TRP A 5 7.21 -6.05 -1.72
N PHE A 6 6.20 -5.20 -1.92
CA PHE A 6 5.97 -4.57 -3.21
C PHE A 6 6.84 -3.32 -3.31
N GLY A 7 7.57 -3.18 -4.42
CA GLY A 7 8.19 -1.90 -4.77
C GLY A 7 7.14 -0.85 -5.17
N SER A 8 6.01 -1.29 -5.71
CA SER A 8 4.92 -0.41 -6.11
C SER A 8 4.16 0.19 -4.90
N PRO A 9 3.64 1.42 -5.00
CA PRO A 9 3.83 2.37 -6.09
C PRO A 9 4.94 3.38 -5.74
N HIS A 10 6.17 2.91 -5.55
CA HIS A 10 7.34 3.79 -5.46
C HIS A 10 7.85 4.11 -6.87
N GLU A 11 8.21 5.37 -7.12
CA GLU A 11 8.81 5.75 -8.40
C GLU A 11 10.15 5.03 -8.63
N PRO A 12 10.57 4.85 -9.90
CA PRO A 12 9.90 5.24 -11.14
C PRO A 12 8.71 4.35 -11.50
N TYR A 13 7.64 4.94 -12.05
CA TYR A 13 6.40 4.23 -12.36
C TYR A 13 6.39 3.56 -13.74
N SER A 14 5.65 2.45 -13.85
CA SER A 14 5.40 1.76 -15.11
C SER A 14 4.06 1.00 -15.09
N GLY A 15 3.33 0.98 -16.21
CA GLY A 15 2.06 0.29 -16.30
C GLY A 15 1.96 -0.59 -17.54
N LEU A 16 1.23 -1.70 -17.45
CA LEU A 16 0.84 -2.42 -18.66
C LEU A 16 -0.12 -1.54 -19.50
N PRO A 17 -0.12 -1.67 -20.83
CA PRO A 17 -1.02 -0.88 -21.68
C PRO A 17 -2.50 -0.99 -21.30
N ALA A 18 -2.94 -2.14 -20.79
CA ALA A 18 -4.31 -2.33 -20.32
C ALA A 18 -4.62 -1.56 -19.04
N ASP A 19 -3.67 -1.50 -18.10
CA ASP A 19 -3.84 -0.81 -16.82
C ASP A 19 -3.76 0.71 -17.02
N LEU A 20 -2.89 1.18 -17.92
CA LEU A 20 -2.75 2.59 -18.26
C LEU A 20 -4.04 3.20 -18.84
N ARG A 21 -4.75 2.45 -19.70
CA ARG A 21 -6.00 2.89 -20.33
C ARG A 21 -7.14 3.14 -19.33
N LEU A 22 -7.05 2.60 -18.12
CA LEU A 22 -8.05 2.84 -17.07
C LEU A 22 -8.02 4.27 -16.54
N TYR A 23 -6.95 5.02 -16.84
CA TYR A 23 -6.65 6.33 -16.26
C TYR A 23 -6.27 7.37 -17.32
N ASP A 24 -6.76 7.23 -18.55
CA ASP A 24 -6.52 8.20 -19.63
C ASP A 24 -7.15 9.58 -19.31
N ASP A 25 -8.24 9.62 -18.54
CA ASP A 25 -8.93 10.81 -18.07
C ASP A 25 -8.11 11.66 -17.06
N VAL A 26 -7.22 11.00 -16.30
CA VAL A 26 -6.34 11.64 -15.34
C VAL A 26 -5.33 12.57 -16.01
N VAL A 27 -4.94 12.25 -17.26
CA VAL A 27 -3.96 13.05 -18.02
C VAL A 27 -4.48 14.45 -18.26
N GLU A 28 -5.73 14.57 -18.71
CA GLU A 28 -6.36 15.87 -18.99
C GLU A 28 -6.64 16.66 -17.71
N THR A 29 -7.05 15.96 -16.64
CA THR A 29 -7.39 16.57 -15.35
C THR A 29 -6.23 17.35 -14.72
N TYR A 30 -4.99 16.94 -14.97
CA TYR A 30 -3.78 17.54 -14.40
C TYR A 30 -2.77 17.99 -15.47
N ALA A 31 -3.25 18.31 -16.68
CA ALA A 31 -2.42 18.66 -17.83
C ALA A 31 -1.61 19.96 -17.63
N ASP A 32 -2.08 20.85 -16.75
CA ASP A 32 -1.44 22.14 -16.42
C ASP A 32 -0.36 22.03 -15.34
N LYS A 33 -0.19 20.85 -14.73
CA LYS A 33 0.74 20.60 -13.64
C LYS A 33 1.91 19.75 -14.10
N SER A 34 3.05 19.94 -13.44
CA SER A 34 4.26 19.15 -13.64
C SER A 34 4.87 18.76 -12.31
N PHE A 35 5.58 17.64 -12.27
CA PHE A 35 6.28 17.20 -11.07
C PHE A 35 7.69 16.70 -11.40
N ARG A 36 8.62 16.91 -10.48
CA ARG A 36 10.01 16.43 -10.58
C ARG A 36 10.14 15.08 -9.90
N LEU A 37 10.55 14.07 -10.66
CA LEU A 37 10.67 12.68 -10.24
C LEU A 37 11.92 12.02 -10.83
N THR A 38 12.21 10.80 -10.43
CA THR A 38 13.28 9.99 -11.01
C THR A 38 12.85 9.38 -12.35
N SER A 39 13.66 9.55 -13.39
CA SER A 39 13.42 8.96 -14.71
C SER A 39 13.61 7.44 -14.70
N ASN A 40 12.67 6.69 -15.30
CA ASN A 40 12.80 5.23 -15.45
C ASN A 40 13.88 4.84 -16.49
N GLU A 41 14.18 5.73 -17.44
CA GLU A 41 15.14 5.46 -18.51
C GLU A 41 16.59 5.77 -18.10
N THR A 42 16.78 6.85 -17.34
CA THR A 42 18.12 7.37 -17.03
C THR A 42 18.50 7.24 -15.56
N GLY A 43 17.54 7.03 -14.65
CA GLY A 43 17.78 7.08 -13.20
C GLY A 43 18.04 8.49 -12.65
N GLU A 44 18.04 9.50 -13.51
CA GLU A 44 18.30 10.90 -13.14
C GLU A 44 17.00 11.68 -12.91
N PRO A 45 17.04 12.80 -12.16
CA PRO A 45 15.87 13.65 -11.99
C PRO A 45 15.37 14.22 -13.32
N THR A 46 14.07 14.12 -13.56
CA THR A 46 13.37 14.70 -14.70
C THR A 46 12.10 15.41 -14.25
N THR A 47 11.52 16.25 -15.11
CA THR A 47 10.22 16.89 -14.86
C THR A 47 9.25 16.46 -15.96
N ARG A 48 8.10 15.93 -15.58
CA ARG A 48 7.06 15.46 -16.50
C ARG A 48 5.69 16.05 -16.15
N PRO A 49 4.74 16.08 -17.11
CA PRO A 49 3.35 16.41 -16.81
C PRO A 49 2.80 15.51 -15.70
N LEU A 50 2.14 16.10 -14.70
CA LEU A 50 1.65 15.38 -13.53
C LEU A 50 0.58 14.34 -13.91
N GLY A 51 -0.29 14.67 -14.86
CA GLY A 51 -1.32 13.74 -15.33
C GLY A 51 -0.75 12.42 -15.87
N GLU A 52 0.37 12.46 -16.60
CA GLU A 52 1.05 11.24 -17.06
C GLU A 52 1.65 10.43 -15.90
N ILE A 53 2.29 11.12 -14.96
CA ILE A 53 2.88 10.49 -13.78
C ILE A 53 1.80 9.77 -12.97
N LEU A 54 0.66 10.42 -12.74
CA LEU A 54 -0.45 9.83 -11.98
C LEU A 54 -1.11 8.66 -12.71
N ARG A 55 -1.26 8.75 -14.05
CA ARG A 55 -1.75 7.63 -14.87
C ARG A 55 -0.88 6.39 -14.70
N GLU A 56 0.45 6.54 -14.73
CA GLU A 56 1.39 5.44 -14.52
C GLU A 56 1.33 4.91 -13.08
N ARG A 57 1.32 5.81 -12.09
CA ARG A 57 1.19 5.46 -10.67
C ARG A 57 -0.08 4.66 -10.38
N TYR A 58 -1.22 5.05 -10.93
CA TYR A 58 -2.50 4.35 -10.73
C TYR A 58 -2.53 3.01 -11.46
N ALA A 59 -1.91 2.92 -12.63
CA ALA A 59 -1.71 1.65 -13.31
C ALA A 59 -0.84 0.68 -12.49
N GLU A 60 0.20 1.15 -11.81
CA GLU A 60 0.98 0.33 -10.87
C GLU A 60 0.17 -0.18 -9.69
N ILE A 61 -0.67 0.69 -9.10
CA ILE A 61 -1.57 0.29 -8.01
C ILE A 61 -2.52 -0.82 -8.50
N THR A 62 -3.05 -0.71 -9.71
CA THR A 62 -3.87 -1.76 -10.35
C THR A 62 -3.09 -3.06 -10.54
N ALA A 63 -1.84 -2.98 -10.99
CA ALA A 63 -0.99 -4.16 -11.15
C ALA A 63 -0.66 -4.83 -9.81
N MET A 64 -0.45 -4.06 -8.74
CA MET A 64 -0.26 -4.53 -7.37
C MET A 64 -1.52 -5.23 -6.85
N ASP A 65 -2.69 -4.58 -6.96
CA ASP A 65 -3.98 -5.17 -6.57
C ASP A 65 -4.24 -6.50 -7.28
N ARG A 66 -4.04 -6.53 -8.61
CA ARG A 66 -4.16 -7.75 -9.41
C ARG A 66 -3.19 -8.85 -8.95
N SER A 67 -1.97 -8.50 -8.52
CA SER A 67 -0.99 -9.46 -8.01
C SER A 67 -1.40 -10.03 -6.65
N ILE A 68 -1.95 -9.20 -5.76
CA ILE A 68 -2.57 -9.65 -4.51
C ILE A 68 -3.78 -10.55 -4.81
N GLY A 69 -4.62 -10.19 -5.77
CA GLY A 69 -5.75 -11.00 -6.23
C GLY A 69 -5.35 -12.39 -6.74
N LYS A 70 -4.20 -12.50 -7.44
CA LYS A 70 -3.63 -13.80 -7.85
C LYS A 70 -3.25 -14.67 -6.66
N LEU A 71 -2.57 -14.10 -5.65
CA LEU A 71 -2.24 -14.80 -4.41
C LEU A 71 -3.51 -15.28 -3.70
N ARG A 72 -4.49 -14.38 -3.52
CA ARG A 72 -5.78 -14.70 -2.89
C ARG A 72 -6.51 -15.83 -3.62
N SER A 73 -6.57 -15.76 -4.94
CA SER A 73 -7.21 -16.80 -5.77
C SER A 73 -6.47 -18.13 -5.71
N TRP A 74 -5.15 -18.12 -5.58
CA TRP A 74 -4.36 -19.34 -5.43
C TRP A 74 -4.61 -19.97 -4.05
N LEU A 75 -4.61 -19.19 -2.97
CA LEU A 75 -4.93 -19.68 -1.62
C LEU A 75 -6.32 -20.32 -1.56
N ASP A 76 -7.28 -19.78 -2.28
CA ASP A 76 -8.64 -20.33 -2.40
C ASP A 76 -8.62 -21.69 -3.10
N LYS A 77 -7.98 -21.78 -4.27
CA LYS A 77 -7.84 -23.04 -5.05
C LYS A 77 -7.13 -24.15 -4.27
N GLU A 78 -6.15 -23.80 -3.45
CA GLU A 78 -5.40 -24.75 -2.62
C GLU A 78 -6.09 -25.06 -1.28
N ASN A 79 -7.29 -24.52 -1.03
CA ASN A 79 -8.03 -24.66 0.24
C ASN A 79 -7.25 -24.15 1.47
N LEU A 80 -6.36 -23.16 1.27
CA LEU A 80 -5.54 -22.55 2.32
C LEU A 80 -6.12 -21.23 2.84
N ARG A 81 -7.04 -20.61 2.07
CA ARG A 81 -7.55 -19.26 2.34
C ARG A 81 -8.17 -19.11 3.73
N GLU A 82 -8.99 -20.06 4.16
CA GLU A 82 -9.69 -19.98 5.45
C GLU A 82 -8.73 -19.83 6.63
N ASN A 83 -7.62 -20.57 6.62
CA ASN A 83 -6.64 -20.58 7.69
C ASN A 83 -5.40 -19.70 7.41
N THR A 84 -5.50 -18.78 6.46
CA THR A 84 -4.42 -17.83 6.12
C THR A 84 -4.86 -16.41 6.42
N MET A 85 -4.15 -15.74 7.33
CA MET A 85 -4.30 -14.30 7.52
C MET A 85 -3.49 -13.53 6.49
N LEU A 86 -4.14 -12.64 5.75
CA LEU A 86 -3.51 -11.66 4.89
C LEU A 86 -3.58 -10.30 5.56
N TRP A 87 -2.41 -9.70 5.82
CA TRP A 87 -2.30 -8.36 6.38
C TRP A 87 -1.57 -7.46 5.39
N TYR A 88 -2.29 -6.53 4.79
CA TYR A 88 -1.76 -5.50 3.91
C TYR A 88 -1.61 -4.19 4.70
N CYS A 89 -0.48 -3.49 4.52
CA CYS A 89 -0.32 -2.12 4.98
C CYS A 89 0.71 -1.36 4.12
N GLY A 90 0.61 -0.03 4.08
CA GLY A 90 1.68 0.83 3.56
C GLY A 90 2.83 1.01 4.54
N ASP A 91 3.98 1.49 4.05
CA ASP A 91 5.18 1.78 4.85
C ASP A 91 5.26 3.25 5.33
N ASN A 92 4.77 4.17 4.50
CA ASN A 92 4.71 5.61 4.72
C ASN A 92 3.60 6.25 3.88
N GLY A 93 3.26 7.50 4.21
CA GLY A 93 2.23 8.26 3.53
C GLY A 93 2.52 8.60 2.06
N THR A 94 1.64 9.42 1.49
CA THR A 94 1.57 9.68 0.04
C THR A 94 2.78 10.50 -0.44
N PRO A 95 3.44 10.14 -1.55
CA PRO A 95 4.54 10.93 -2.10
C PRO A 95 4.05 12.26 -2.69
N GLY A 96 4.99 13.12 -3.08
CA GLY A 96 4.69 14.49 -3.46
C GLY A 96 3.84 14.64 -4.73
N ASP A 97 3.99 13.74 -5.70
CA ASP A 97 3.19 13.68 -6.92
C ASP A 97 1.75 13.23 -6.63
N GLY A 98 1.59 12.23 -5.75
CA GLY A 98 0.29 11.69 -5.37
C GLY A 98 -0.54 12.58 -4.45
N ILE A 99 0.01 13.70 -3.95
CA ILE A 99 -0.66 14.51 -2.92
C ILE A 99 -1.96 15.17 -3.43
N VAL A 100 -2.10 15.33 -4.74
CA VAL A 100 -3.27 15.99 -5.34
C VAL A 100 -4.59 15.27 -5.07
N THR A 101 -4.55 13.98 -4.73
CA THR A 101 -5.73 13.19 -4.32
C THR A 101 -5.78 12.89 -2.82
N SER A 102 -4.81 13.38 -2.04
CA SER A 102 -4.79 13.16 -0.60
C SER A 102 -5.64 14.19 0.13
N PRO A 103 -6.58 13.78 1.01
CA PRO A 103 -7.31 14.71 1.87
C PRO A 103 -6.50 15.13 3.11
N TYR A 104 -5.33 14.52 3.33
CA TYR A 104 -4.56 14.68 4.55
C TYR A 104 -3.44 15.72 4.40
N ARG A 105 -3.15 16.43 5.50
CA ARG A 105 -2.03 17.38 5.58
C ARG A 105 -0.69 16.63 5.48
N GLY A 106 0.26 17.20 4.74
CA GLY A 106 1.62 16.67 4.63
C GLY A 106 1.75 15.51 3.64
N ARG A 107 2.97 15.01 3.48
CA ARG A 107 3.34 13.95 2.53
C ARG A 107 4.42 13.05 3.12
N LYS A 108 4.81 11.99 2.42
CA LYS A 108 5.97 11.14 2.75
C LYS A 108 7.16 12.00 3.22
N GLY A 109 7.75 11.63 4.37
CA GLY A 109 8.83 12.39 5.01
C GLY A 109 8.37 13.50 5.95
N THR A 110 7.07 13.60 6.26
CA THR A 110 6.53 14.55 7.24
C THR A 110 5.73 13.82 8.33
N MET A 111 5.56 14.46 9.50
CA MET A 111 4.87 13.87 10.67
C MET A 111 3.35 14.14 10.70
N TYR A 112 2.79 14.71 9.64
CA TYR A 112 1.34 14.90 9.52
C TYR A 112 0.69 13.65 8.94
N ASP A 113 -0.64 13.51 9.07
CA ASP A 113 -1.41 12.36 8.57
C ASP A 113 -1.03 11.94 7.15
N GLY A 114 -0.83 12.86 6.22
CA GLY A 114 -0.46 12.54 4.83
C GLY A 114 0.94 11.94 4.68
N GLY A 115 1.78 12.00 5.71
CA GLY A 115 3.11 11.40 5.77
C GLY A 115 3.20 10.11 6.58
N ILE A 116 2.32 9.87 7.55
CA ILE A 116 2.38 8.69 8.44
C ILE A 116 1.15 7.78 8.36
N ARG A 117 -0.01 8.29 7.95
CA ARG A 117 -1.25 7.51 7.85
C ARG A 117 -1.27 6.78 6.52
N VAL A 118 -1.43 5.45 6.60
CA VAL A 118 -1.39 4.54 5.47
C VAL A 118 -2.62 3.64 5.44
N PRO A 119 -3.01 3.09 4.28
CA PRO A 119 -4.01 2.04 4.23
C PRO A 119 -3.51 0.79 4.97
N ALA A 120 -4.41 0.10 5.66
CA ALA A 120 -4.19 -1.23 6.21
C ALA A 120 -5.47 -2.06 6.10
N VAL A 121 -5.33 -3.33 5.74
CA VAL A 121 -6.44 -4.29 5.63
C VAL A 121 -5.98 -5.63 6.16
N ILE A 122 -6.79 -6.26 7.01
CA ILE A 122 -6.56 -7.63 7.48
C ILE A 122 -7.73 -8.50 7.02
N GLU A 123 -7.44 -9.59 6.32
CA GLU A 123 -8.39 -10.63 5.94
C GLU A 123 -7.96 -11.94 6.60
N TRP A 124 -8.84 -12.53 7.41
CA TRP A 124 -8.64 -13.87 7.95
C TRP A 124 -9.99 -14.55 8.17
N PRO A 125 -10.48 -15.35 7.19
CA PRO A 125 -11.87 -15.84 7.23
C PRO A 125 -12.20 -16.68 8.47
N LYS A 126 -11.29 -17.56 8.89
CA LYS A 126 -11.47 -18.35 10.12
C LYS A 126 -11.23 -17.57 11.41
N GLY A 127 -10.55 -16.42 11.33
CA GLY A 127 -10.18 -15.62 12.49
C GLY A 127 -11.18 -14.51 12.84
N PHE A 128 -12.01 -14.10 11.88
CA PHE A 128 -12.97 -13.02 12.07
C PHE A 128 -14.39 -13.45 11.70
N ASP A 129 -15.30 -13.37 12.67
CA ASP A 129 -16.73 -13.62 12.44
C ASP A 129 -17.47 -12.40 11.88
N GLN A 130 -16.81 -11.23 11.85
CA GLN A 130 -17.40 -9.96 11.42
C GLN A 130 -16.48 -9.20 10.48
N HIS A 131 -17.08 -8.51 9.52
CA HIS A 131 -16.40 -7.57 8.64
C HIS A 131 -16.72 -6.14 9.05
N GLY A 132 -15.74 -5.23 8.98
CA GLY A 132 -15.98 -3.84 9.35
C GLY A 132 -14.76 -2.96 9.20
N VAL A 133 -14.92 -1.72 9.64
CA VAL A 133 -13.87 -0.71 9.69
C VAL A 133 -13.55 -0.44 11.16
N ILE A 134 -12.28 -0.51 11.51
CA ILE A 134 -11.79 -0.14 12.84
C ILE A 134 -11.39 1.32 12.79
N SER A 135 -11.96 2.13 13.68
CA SER A 135 -11.63 3.57 13.80
C SER A 135 -10.50 3.85 14.79
N ALA A 136 -10.02 2.83 15.51
CA ALA A 136 -8.89 2.96 16.41
C ALA A 136 -7.60 3.25 15.62
N ASN A 137 -6.73 4.08 16.20
CA ASN A 137 -5.41 4.30 15.66
C ASN A 137 -4.54 3.08 15.97
N THR A 138 -3.90 2.54 14.94
CA THR A 138 -2.97 1.42 15.05
C THR A 138 -1.67 1.78 14.34
N VAL A 139 -0.59 1.09 14.69
CA VAL A 139 0.74 1.28 14.11
C VAL A 139 1.34 -0.06 13.71
N THR A 140 2.32 -0.04 12.81
CA THR A 140 2.97 -1.28 12.33
C THR A 140 3.69 -2.06 13.42
N SER A 141 4.08 -1.40 14.52
CA SER A 141 4.66 -2.06 15.71
C SER A 141 3.68 -3.01 16.41
N ASP A 142 2.37 -2.85 16.22
CA ASP A 142 1.32 -3.72 16.78
C ASP A 142 1.31 -5.12 16.15
N ILE A 143 1.92 -5.27 14.96
CA ILE A 143 1.97 -6.54 14.23
C ILE A 143 2.68 -7.62 15.06
N LEU A 144 3.80 -7.30 15.71
CA LEU A 144 4.58 -8.28 16.47
C LEU A 144 3.79 -8.90 17.63
N PRO A 145 3.28 -8.14 18.61
CA PRO A 145 2.54 -8.71 19.74
C PRO A 145 1.25 -9.42 19.28
N THR A 146 0.56 -8.90 18.27
CA THR A 146 -0.63 -9.55 17.69
C THR A 146 -0.31 -10.93 17.11
N LEU A 147 0.76 -11.03 16.31
CA LEU A 147 1.19 -12.31 15.73
C LEU A 147 1.67 -13.30 16.80
N CYS A 148 2.39 -12.83 17.83
CA CYS A 148 2.77 -13.65 18.97
C CYS A 148 1.53 -14.24 19.66
N ARG A 149 0.50 -13.42 19.92
CA ARG A 149 -0.73 -13.92 20.54
C ARG A 149 -1.46 -14.95 19.67
N ILE A 150 -1.60 -14.68 18.38
CA ILE A 150 -2.27 -15.59 17.43
C ILE A 150 -1.54 -16.94 17.34
N THR A 151 -0.21 -16.92 17.34
CA THR A 151 0.60 -18.13 17.14
C THR A 151 0.96 -18.86 18.44
N GLY A 152 0.71 -18.23 19.61
CA GLY A 152 1.19 -18.71 20.90
C GLY A 152 2.71 -18.57 21.08
N ALA A 153 3.39 -17.86 20.19
CA ALA A 153 4.82 -17.60 20.33
C ALA A 153 5.07 -16.63 21.51
N PRO A 154 6.13 -16.83 22.30
CA PRO A 154 6.44 -15.93 23.39
C PRO A 154 6.80 -14.54 22.87
N LEU A 155 6.45 -13.51 23.64
CA LEU A 155 6.98 -12.16 23.42
C LEU A 155 8.47 -12.14 23.79
N PRO A 156 9.29 -11.31 23.12
CA PRO A 156 10.67 -11.11 23.52
C PRO A 156 10.76 -10.46 24.90
N GLU A 157 11.79 -10.80 25.67
CA GLU A 157 12.06 -10.23 27.00
C GLU A 157 12.66 -8.82 26.91
N ARG A 158 11.92 -7.89 26.29
CA ARG A 158 12.30 -6.47 26.16
C ARG A 158 11.04 -5.61 26.02
N PRO A 159 11.14 -4.29 26.28
CA PRO A 159 10.04 -3.37 26.01
C PRO A 159 9.57 -3.44 24.56
N LEU A 160 8.25 -3.39 24.35
CA LEU A 160 7.60 -3.29 23.04
C LEU A 160 6.81 -1.99 22.98
N ASP A 161 6.84 -1.33 21.83
CA ASP A 161 6.08 -0.10 21.59
C ASP A 161 4.65 -0.37 21.09
N GLY A 162 4.42 -1.53 20.46
CA GLY A 162 3.12 -1.94 19.96
C GLY A 162 2.31 -2.75 20.96
N ILE A 163 1.02 -2.93 20.66
CA ILE A 163 0.08 -3.73 21.44
C ILE A 163 -0.58 -4.82 20.57
N ASP A 164 -1.13 -5.82 21.24
CA ASP A 164 -2.02 -6.80 20.60
C ASP A 164 -3.34 -6.14 20.19
N LEU A 165 -3.73 -6.33 18.93
CA LEU A 165 -4.95 -5.78 18.32
C LEU A 165 -6.17 -6.69 18.47
#